data_AF-A0A7V9NJ56-F1
#
_entry.id   AF-A0A7V9NJ56-F1
#
_cell.length_a   1.000
_cell.length_b   1.000
_cell.length_c   1.000
_cell.angle_alpha   90.00
_cell.angle_beta   90.00
_cell.angle_gamma   90.00
#
_symmetry.space_group_name_H-M   'P 1'
#
loop_
_entity.id
_entity.type
_entity.pdbx_description
1 polymer ?
#
loop_
_entity_poly.entity_id
_entity_poly.type
_entity_poly.pdbx_seq_one_letter_code
_entity_poly.pdbx_strand_id
1 'polypeptide(L)' 'DVDMHLAVPARALGVAKALGALPRETFLVGCEPAAVDDLVWELTEPVRAAVPVAARQVQALMECGP' A
#
# COMPACT_ATOMS: atom_id res chain seq x y z
N ASP A 1 -19.70 8.96 -4.82
CA ASP A 1 -18.85 8.65 -3.66
C ASP A 1 -17.45 8.27 -4.09
N VAL A 2 -16.44 8.79 -3.40
CA VAL A 2 -15.10 8.21 -3.41
C VAL A 2 -15.14 7.11 -2.37
N ASP A 3 -15.26 5.87 -2.82
CA ASP A 3 -15.11 4.72 -1.93
C ASP A 3 -13.65 4.67 -1.46
N MET A 4 -13.43 5.10 -0.22
CA MET A 4 -12.11 5.10 0.42
C MET A 4 -11.63 3.69 0.79
N HIS A 5 -12.49 2.66 0.75
CA HIS A 5 -12.07 1.25 0.83
C HIS A 5 -11.44 0.78 -0.49
N LEU A 6 -11.81 1.43 -1.59
CA LEU A 6 -11.17 1.32 -2.90
C LEU A 6 -10.15 2.45 -3.10
N ALA A 7 -9.20 2.58 -2.17
CA ALA A 7 -7.98 3.36 -2.40
C ALA A 7 -7.14 2.70 -3.51
N VAL A 8 -7.69 2.59 -4.72
CA VAL A 8 -7.09 1.98 -5.90
C VAL A 8 -5.89 2.85 -6.26
N PRO A 9 -4.66 2.37 -6.03
CA PRO A 9 -3.48 3.21 -6.21
C PRO A 9 -3.41 3.78 -7.62
N ALA A 10 -3.84 2.99 -8.63
CA ALA A 10 -3.90 3.40 -10.02
C ALA A 10 -4.75 4.67 -10.26
N ARG A 11 -5.85 4.88 -9.53
CA ARG A 11 -6.69 6.08 -9.69
C ARG A 11 -5.99 7.32 -9.14
N ALA A 12 -5.44 7.23 -7.92
CA ALA A 12 -4.70 8.33 -7.30
C ALA A 12 -3.45 8.70 -8.11
N LEU A 13 -2.68 7.70 -8.54
CA LEU A 13 -1.49 7.89 -9.38
C LEU A 13 -1.85 8.43 -10.77
N GLY A 14 -2.99 8.02 -11.33
CA GLY A 14 -3.51 8.55 -12.60
C GLY A 14 -3.80 10.05 -12.53
N VAL A 15 -4.45 10.51 -11.46
CA VAL A 15 -4.70 11.95 -11.23
C VAL A 15 -3.38 12.71 -11.03
N ALA A 16 -2.48 12.20 -10.19
CA ALA A 16 -1.17 12.83 -9.96
C ALA A 16 -0.36 12.97 -11.27
N LYS A 17 -0.40 11.94 -12.13
CA LYS A 17 0.24 11.97 -13.45
C LYS A 17 -0.38 13.03 -14.37
N ALA A 18 -1.71 13.11 -14.43
CA ALA A 18 -2.40 14.10 -15.27
C ALA A 18 -2.12 15.55 -14.85
N LEU A 19 -1.88 15.77 -13.56
CA LEU A 19 -1.51 17.08 -13.00
C LEU A 19 -0.01 17.38 -13.07
N GLY A 20 0.82 16.47 -13.59
CA GLY A 20 2.28 16.62 -13.58
C GLY A 20 2.89 16.59 -12.17
N ALA A 21 2.15 16.10 -11.17
CA ALA A 21 2.55 16.05 -9.77
C ALA A 21 3.04 14.66 -9.34
N LEU A 22 3.22 13.72 -10.28
CA LEU A 22 3.72 12.39 -9.98
C LEU A 22 5.22 12.45 -9.64
N PRO A 23 5.67 11.86 -8.51
CA PRO A 23 7.08 11.76 -8.19
C PRO A 23 7.86 11.00 -9.27
N ARG A 24 9.19 11.19 -9.29
CA ARG A 24 10.08 10.50 -10.24
C ARG A 24 9.98 8.98 -10.12
N GLU A 25 9.88 8.49 -8.88
CA GLU A 25 9.78 7.08 -8.53
C GLU A 25 8.64 6.89 -7.53
N THR A 26 7.89 5.81 -7.69
CA THR A 26 6.78 5.45 -6.79
C THR A 26 6.85 3.95 -6.54
N PHE A 27 6.90 3.57 -5.27
CA PHE A 27 6.96 2.17 -4.86
C PHE A 27 5.64 1.78 -4.16
N LEU A 28 5.21 0.54 -4.38
CA LEU A 28 4.05 -0.05 -3.73
C LEU A 28 4.49 -1.30 -2.97
N VAL A 29 4.28 -1.33 -1.66
CA VAL A 29 4.51 -2.51 -0.82
C VAL A 29 3.15 -3.09 -0.47
N GLY A 30 2.87 -4.30 -0.98
CA GLY A 30 1.63 -5.02 -0.74
C GLY A 30 1.80 -6.17 0.26
N CYS A 31 0.73 -6.48 0.98
CA CYS A 31 0.59 -7.70 1.78
C CYS A 31 -0.74 -8.36 1.38
N GLU A 32 -0.67 -9.60 0.93
CA GLU A 32 -1.88 -10.36 0.60
C GLU A 32 -2.65 -10.72 1.89
N PRO A 33 -3.97 -10.51 1.95
CA PRO A 33 -4.77 -10.92 3.09
C PRO A 33 -4.94 -12.45 3.12
N ALA A 34 -4.95 -13.03 4.32
CA ALA A 34 -5.21 -14.48 4.46
C ALA A 34 -6.71 -14.83 4.48
N ALA A 35 -7.58 -13.90 4.88
CA ALA A 35 -9.04 -14.05 4.88
C ALA A 35 -9.69 -12.67 4.79
N VAL A 36 -10.84 -12.59 4.10
CA VAL A 36 -11.59 -11.33 3.88
C VAL A 36 -13.12 -11.50 3.99
N ASP A 37 -13.59 -12.70 4.31
CA ASP A 37 -15.02 -13.03 4.27
C ASP A 37 -15.79 -12.50 5.50
N ASP A 38 -15.08 -12.30 6.62
CA ASP A 38 -15.66 -11.86 7.89
C ASP A 38 -15.36 -10.38 8.18
N LEU A 39 -16.36 -9.67 8.71
CA LEU A 39 -16.21 -8.30 9.22
C LEU A 39 -15.53 -8.31 10.59
N VAL A 40 -14.20 -8.31 10.59
CA VAL A 40 -13.35 -8.31 11.79
C VAL A 40 -12.47 -7.06 11.85
N TRP A 41 -12.11 -6.64 13.06
CA TRP A 41 -11.22 -5.49 13.29
C TRP A 41 -9.75 -5.90 13.35
N GLU A 42 -9.48 -7.19 13.61
CA GLU A 42 -8.16 -7.74 13.81
C GLU A 42 -7.55 -8.27 12.51
N LEU A 43 -6.24 -8.10 12.38
CA LEU A 43 -5.47 -8.82 11.38
C LEU A 43 -5.38 -10.30 11.75
N THR A 44 -5.52 -11.16 10.74
CA THR A 44 -5.11 -12.56 10.83
C THR A 44 -3.63 -12.63 11.23
N GLU A 45 -3.25 -13.69 11.93
CA GLU A 45 -1.87 -13.88 12.38
C GLU A 45 -0.82 -13.75 11.27
N PRO A 46 -0.97 -14.38 10.08
CA PRO A 46 0.00 -14.21 8.99
C PRO A 46 0.13 -12.76 8.51
N VAL A 47 -0.97 -12.01 8.41
CA VAL A 47 -0.93 -10.60 7.99
C VAL A 47 -0.30 -9.73 9.08
N ARG A 48 -0.63 -9.98 10.36
CA ARG A 48 -0.02 -9.30 11.51
C ARG A 48 1.50 -9.51 11.53
N ALA A 49 1.97 -10.73 11.28
CA ALA A 49 3.39 -11.05 11.20
C ALA A 49 4.09 -10.40 9.98
N ALA A 50 3.35 -10.14 8.89
CA ALA A 50 3.87 -9.49 7.69
C ALA A 50 4.05 -7.97 7.84
N VAL A 51 3.28 -7.30 8.70
CA VAL A 51 3.39 -5.83 8.94
C VAL A 51 4.83 -5.37 9.23
N PRO A 52 5.59 -5.94 10.18
CA PRO A 52 6.96 -5.50 10.43
C PRO A 52 7.91 -5.80 9.26
N VAL A 53 7.61 -6.80 8.42
CA VAL A 53 8.38 -7.08 7.19
C VAL A 53 8.14 -5.97 6.16
N ALA A 54 6.88 -5.63 5.91
CA ALA A 54 6.50 -4.56 5.01
C ALA A 54 7.10 -3.20 5.45
N ALA A 55 7.09 -2.91 6.75
CA ALA A 55 7.71 -1.70 7.30
C ALA A 55 9.21 -1.63 7.00
N ARG A 56 9.95 -2.75 7.16
CA ARG A 56 11.37 -2.81 6.80
C ARG A 56 11.61 -2.65 5.30
N GLN A 57 10.72 -3.17 4.45
CA GLN A 57 10.81 -2.97 3.01
C GLN A 57 10.62 -1.49 2.64
N VAL A 58 9.67 -0.80 3.27
CA VAL A 58 9.49 0.65 3.08
C VAL A 58 10.75 1.40 3.50
N GLN A 59 11.33 1.08 4.67
CA GLN A 59 12.58 1.70 5.13
C GLN A 59 13.73 1.49 4.15
N ALA A 60 13.94 0.24 3.69
CA ALA A 60 14.99 -0.07 2.74
C ALA A 60 14.81 0.67 1.40
N LEU A 61 13.57 0.83 0.92
CA LEU A 61 13.29 1.60 -0.30
C LEU A 61 13.60 3.10 -0.15
N MET A 62 13.47 3.65 1.06
CA MET A 62 13.82 5.03 1.35
C MET A 62 15.33 5.24 1.50
N GLU A 63 16.03 4.25 2.05
CA GLU A 63 17.49 4.29 2.28
C GLU A 63 18.31 3.95 1.03
N CYS A 64 17.78 3.15 0.12
CA CYS A 64 18.39 2.81 -1.16
C CYS A 64 17.92 3.69 -2.34
N GLY A 65 17.14 4.74 -2.04
CA GLY A 65 16.78 5.74 -3.03
C GLY A 65 18.01 6.49 -3.56
N PRO A 66 18.00 6.96 -4.82
CA PRO A 66 19.09 7.75 -5.41
C PRO A 66 19.32 9.09 -4.71
#